data_AF-A0AAT9R835-F1
#
_entry.id   AF-A0AAT9R835-F1
#
_cell.length_a   1.000
_cell.length_b   1.000
_cell.length_c   1.000
_cell.angle_alpha   90.00
_cell.angle_beta   90.00
_cell.angle_gamma   90.00
#
_symmetry.space_group_name_H-M   'P 1'
#
loop_
_entity.id
_entity.type
_entity.pdbx_description
1 polymer ?
#
loop_
_entity_poly.entity_id
_entity_poly.type
_entity_poly.pdbx_seq_one_letter_code
_entity_poly.pdbx_strand_id
1 'polypeptide(L)'
;MATRCDRALEWQLEKAAEEAVGQPVKDALDAVFTHMKGGPGRGRRGGKELERLLAEARATAAGAGEWNVVRMLQDSLDYAQGLILRPDFEERYRLSRDGKRDWIGRKYLGRTIWATHRWMVEHCQEYLEEHPDASVAEFLEHFRGQAEDSLHTEAPEDRPGRWVIPRGRAETALWLERILRDGRIDIEDPAVAARDIVTSPQALALLAADDKGQLIIQAAELRRRAAGLEELRAVVEDPNALERDLQRVLEGQHWIFGGRFVGEAAHRRLVSGDEVDLPLIRGDGALHIVELKRAMSLKGPLVKRHRSAWVPAAQVHEAVGQAVNYLVGLDEDRHRIREEFGIETRRAGALVLVGHPALHPDVPEEEITEALRTFNAHMNRVEVLTYKELLDNARRSLGGPEGREDEGPRMGKHSFPLPPEL
;
A
#
# COMPACT_ATOMS: atom_id res chain seq x y z
N MET A 1 7.33 6.81 35.07
CA MET A 1 6.51 5.67 35.55
C MET A 1 7.29 4.94 36.64
N ALA A 2 6.62 4.29 37.59
CA ALA A 2 7.30 3.46 38.59
C ALA A 2 7.76 2.14 37.94
N THR A 3 9.04 1.80 38.07
CA THR A 3 9.61 0.55 37.55
C THR A 3 8.88 -0.64 38.16
N ARG A 4 8.33 -1.53 37.31
CA ARG A 4 7.66 -2.76 37.76
C ARG A 4 8.70 -3.73 38.31
N CYS A 5 8.49 -4.15 39.55
CA CYS A 5 9.34 -5.11 40.23
C CYS A 5 8.44 -6.03 41.07
N ASP A 6 8.01 -7.13 40.45
CA ASP A 6 7.06 -8.06 41.03
C ASP A 6 7.54 -9.51 40.89
N ARG A 7 6.68 -10.45 41.26
CA ARG A 7 7.00 -11.87 41.27
C ARG A 7 7.13 -12.47 39.87
N ALA A 8 6.45 -11.90 38.88
CA ALA A 8 6.58 -12.37 37.50
C ALA A 8 7.98 -12.04 36.96
N LEU A 9 8.48 -10.83 37.23
CA LEU A 9 9.85 -10.46 36.87
C LEU A 9 10.89 -11.38 37.52
N GLU A 10 10.75 -11.66 38.82
CA GLU A 10 11.68 -12.56 39.53
C GLU A 10 11.69 -13.97 38.92
N TRP A 11 10.53 -14.57 38.65
CA TRP A 11 10.44 -15.91 38.07
C TRP A 11 11.03 -16.00 36.66
N GLN A 12 10.88 -14.95 35.85
CA GLN A 12 11.48 -14.94 34.53
C GLN A 12 13.01 -14.78 34.60
N LEU A 13 13.51 -13.99 35.55
CA LEU A 13 14.94 -13.87 35.81
C LEU A 13 15.54 -15.17 36.36
N GLU A 14 14.79 -15.95 37.14
CA GLU A 14 15.21 -17.30 37.57
C GLU A 14 15.45 -18.21 36.36
N LYS A 15 14.54 -18.19 35.37
CA LYS A 15 14.74 -18.90 34.11
C LYS A 15 15.95 -18.38 33.31
N ALA A 16 16.17 -17.07 33.31
CA ALA A 16 17.35 -16.49 32.65
C ALA A 16 18.67 -16.95 33.32
N ALA A 17 18.66 -17.13 34.64
CA ALA A 17 19.79 -17.65 35.40
C ALA A 17 20.02 -19.15 35.18
N GLU A 18 18.95 -19.93 34.99
CA GLU A 18 19.05 -21.35 34.59
C GLU A 18 19.70 -21.53 33.22
N GLU A 19 19.42 -20.63 32.28
CA GLU A 19 19.97 -20.62 30.92
C GLU A 19 21.39 -20.03 30.82
N ALA A 20 21.82 -19.28 31.83
CA ALA A 20 23.14 -18.64 31.85
C ALA A 20 24.26 -19.66 32.04
N VAL A 21 25.29 -19.59 31.21
CA VAL A 21 26.43 -20.53 31.24
C VAL A 21 27.64 -19.88 31.91
N GLY A 22 27.98 -18.66 31.51
CA GLY A 22 29.16 -17.92 31.94
C GLY A 22 29.03 -17.38 33.35
N GLN A 23 30.08 -17.58 34.16
CA GLN A 23 30.15 -17.04 35.52
C GLN A 23 29.91 -15.51 35.58
N PRO A 24 30.47 -14.68 34.66
CA PRO A 24 30.20 -13.24 34.68
C PRO A 24 28.72 -12.89 34.51
N VAL A 25 27.97 -13.67 33.73
CA VAL A 25 26.53 -13.45 33.50
C VAL A 25 25.73 -13.83 34.74
N LYS A 26 26.11 -14.92 35.42
CA LYS A 26 25.51 -15.35 36.69
C LYS A 26 25.74 -14.31 37.79
N ASP A 27 26.97 -13.81 37.91
CA ASP A 27 27.31 -12.77 38.90
C ASP A 27 26.48 -11.49 38.66
N ALA A 28 26.25 -11.12 37.40
CA ALA A 28 25.42 -9.98 37.04
C ALA A 28 23.92 -10.19 37.37
N LEU A 29 23.39 -11.40 37.12
CA LEU A 29 22.03 -11.78 37.53
C LEU A 29 21.87 -11.82 39.05
N ASP A 30 22.88 -12.27 39.79
CA ASP A 30 22.89 -12.26 41.26
C ASP A 30 22.84 -10.84 41.83
N ALA A 31 23.50 -9.88 41.17
CA ALA A 31 23.39 -8.47 41.53
C ALA A 31 21.96 -7.94 41.34
N VAL A 32 21.28 -8.35 40.26
CA VAL A 32 19.85 -8.02 40.01
C VAL A 32 18.97 -8.61 41.13
N PHE A 33 19.12 -9.89 41.46
CA PHE A 33 18.34 -10.53 42.53
C PHE A 33 18.61 -9.90 43.90
N THR A 34 19.86 -9.59 44.21
CA THR A 34 20.26 -8.93 45.46
C THR A 34 19.57 -7.58 45.61
N HIS A 35 19.54 -6.78 44.54
CA HIS A 35 18.82 -5.52 44.52
C HIS A 35 17.33 -5.73 44.73
N MET A 36 16.69 -6.61 43.94
CA MET A 36 15.24 -6.88 44.04
C MET A 36 14.83 -7.35 45.44
N LYS A 37 15.65 -8.16 46.12
CA LYS A 37 15.37 -8.69 47.47
C LYS A 37 15.68 -7.67 48.58
N GLY A 38 16.40 -6.59 48.30
CA GLY A 38 16.74 -5.53 49.25
C GLY A 38 15.63 -4.50 49.55
N GLY A 39 14.36 -4.81 49.23
CA GLY A 39 13.22 -3.92 49.46
C GLY A 39 12.67 -3.98 50.89
N PRO A 40 11.92 -2.96 51.36
CA PRO A 40 11.32 -3.00 52.69
C PRO A 40 10.24 -4.09 52.78
N GLY A 41 10.42 -5.04 53.70
CA GLY A 41 9.44 -6.09 54.02
C GLY A 41 9.37 -7.21 52.97
N ARG A 42 8.16 -7.58 52.54
CA ARG A 42 7.93 -8.61 51.49
C ARG A 42 7.90 -8.02 50.07
N GLY A 43 8.13 -6.72 49.92
CA GLY A 43 8.12 -6.02 48.63
C GLY A 43 9.47 -6.12 47.93
N ARG A 44 9.45 -6.25 46.59
CA ARG A 44 10.67 -6.23 45.79
C ARG A 44 11.10 -4.80 45.48
N ARG A 45 12.40 -4.51 45.54
CA ARG A 45 12.95 -3.19 45.27
C ARG A 45 13.08 -2.97 43.76
N GLY A 46 12.33 -2.02 43.24
CA GLY A 46 12.44 -1.56 41.85
C GLY A 46 13.34 -0.32 41.71
N GLY A 47 12.98 0.50 40.74
CA GLY A 47 13.57 1.81 40.45
C GLY A 47 14.65 1.78 39.38
N LYS A 48 15.22 2.95 39.08
CA LYS A 48 16.28 3.12 38.07
C LYS A 48 17.48 2.21 38.26
N GLU A 49 17.77 1.87 39.52
CA GLU A 49 18.86 0.95 39.84
C GLU A 49 18.60 -0.48 39.36
N LEU A 50 17.34 -0.94 39.40
CA LEU A 50 16.97 -2.23 38.82
C LEU A 50 17.14 -2.22 37.29
N GLU A 51 16.70 -1.14 36.64
CA GLU A 51 16.86 -0.99 35.19
C GLU A 51 18.34 -0.95 34.78
N ARG A 52 19.19 -0.27 35.55
CA ARG A 52 20.65 -0.24 35.35
C ARG A 52 21.26 -1.64 35.46
N LEU A 53 20.95 -2.38 36.52
CA LEU A 53 21.48 -3.73 36.74
C LEU A 53 21.00 -4.71 35.67
N LEU A 54 19.75 -4.61 35.21
CA LEU A 54 19.23 -5.42 34.09
C LEU A 54 19.96 -5.09 32.78
N ALA A 55 20.21 -3.82 32.50
CA ALA A 55 20.98 -3.40 31.32
C ALA A 55 22.44 -3.89 31.36
N GLU A 56 23.07 -3.89 32.54
CA GLU A 56 24.41 -4.41 32.76
C GLU A 56 24.46 -5.93 32.60
N ALA A 57 23.53 -6.68 33.19
CA ALA A 57 23.42 -8.12 32.98
C ALA A 57 23.26 -8.46 31.49
N ARG A 58 22.44 -7.69 30.76
CA ARG A 58 22.25 -7.87 29.31
C ARG A 58 23.54 -7.62 28.53
N ALA A 59 24.28 -6.57 28.86
CA ALA A 59 25.55 -6.26 28.23
C ALA A 59 26.62 -7.33 28.50
N THR A 60 26.67 -7.85 29.73
CA THR A 60 27.57 -8.95 30.12
C THR A 60 27.22 -10.23 29.37
N ALA A 61 25.93 -10.58 29.24
CA ALA A 61 25.49 -11.72 28.43
C ALA A 61 25.87 -11.57 26.95
N ALA A 62 25.75 -10.36 26.38
CA ALA A 62 26.15 -10.10 25.00
C ALA A 62 27.67 -10.25 24.82
N GLY A 63 28.47 -9.75 25.76
CA GLY A 63 29.93 -9.92 25.76
C GLY A 63 30.37 -11.38 25.88
N ALA A 64 29.60 -12.21 26.57
CA ALA A 64 29.82 -13.66 26.69
C ALA A 64 29.26 -14.48 25.50
N GLY A 65 28.52 -13.86 24.58
CA GLY A 65 27.89 -14.54 23.44
C GLY A 65 26.63 -15.35 23.80
N GLU A 66 26.01 -15.10 24.95
CA GLU A 66 24.83 -15.83 25.44
C GLU A 66 23.53 -15.21 24.93
N TRP A 67 23.31 -15.27 23.62
CA TRP A 67 22.23 -14.54 22.94
C TRP A 67 20.81 -14.87 23.42
N ASN A 68 20.55 -16.10 23.90
CA ASN A 68 19.25 -16.44 24.48
C ASN A 68 19.00 -15.65 25.78
N VAL A 69 20.02 -15.55 26.64
CA VAL A 69 19.97 -14.79 27.89
C VAL A 69 19.88 -13.28 27.61
N VAL A 70 20.56 -12.77 26.57
CA VAL A 70 20.41 -11.37 26.11
C VAL A 70 18.96 -11.04 25.80
N ARG A 71 18.27 -11.91 25.03
CA ARG A 71 16.86 -11.72 24.67
C ARG A 71 15.95 -11.77 25.91
N MET A 72 16.20 -12.71 26.82
CA MET A 72 15.43 -12.83 28.06
C MET A 72 15.58 -11.59 28.93
N LEU A 73 16.80 -11.06 29.08
CA LEU A 73 17.09 -9.85 29.86
C LEU A 73 16.54 -8.58 29.21
N GLN A 74 16.47 -8.52 27.88
CA GLN A 74 15.78 -7.45 27.17
C GLN A 74 14.29 -7.43 27.53
N ASP A 75 13.61 -8.57 27.47
CA ASP A 75 12.20 -8.68 27.85
C ASP A 75 11.96 -8.33 29.33
N SER A 76 12.88 -8.69 30.23
CA SER A 76 12.83 -8.31 31.65
C SER A 76 12.89 -6.80 31.83
N LEU A 77 13.77 -6.12 31.07
CA LEU A 77 13.94 -4.67 31.11
C LEU A 77 12.69 -3.96 30.56
N ASP A 78 12.16 -4.43 29.43
CA ASP A 78 10.95 -3.88 28.81
C ASP A 78 9.73 -4.07 29.73
N TYR A 79 9.62 -5.23 30.40
CA TYR A 79 8.59 -5.46 31.42
C TYR A 79 8.73 -4.52 32.62
N ALA A 80 9.95 -4.35 33.14
CA ALA A 80 10.25 -3.45 34.26
C ALA A 80 9.92 -1.98 33.92
N GLN A 81 10.11 -1.57 32.66
CA GLN A 81 9.77 -0.24 32.16
C GLN A 81 8.27 -0.07 31.82
N GLY A 82 7.50 -1.16 31.88
CA GLY A 82 6.07 -1.16 31.59
C GLY A 82 5.71 -1.24 30.10
N LEU A 83 6.70 -1.55 29.24
CA LEU A 83 6.53 -1.73 27.80
C LEU A 83 5.88 -3.08 27.45
N ILE A 84 5.99 -4.08 28.33
CA ILE A 84 5.28 -5.38 28.21
C ILE A 84 4.21 -5.47 29.30
N LEU A 85 2.99 -5.90 28.94
CA LEU A 85 1.92 -6.15 29.89
C LEU A 85 2.15 -7.47 30.64
N ARG A 86 1.72 -7.52 31.91
CA ARG A 86 1.91 -8.71 32.76
C ARG A 86 1.31 -10.00 32.20
N PRO A 87 0.09 -10.03 31.63
CA PRO A 87 -0.45 -11.24 31.03
C PRO A 87 0.42 -11.77 29.88
N ASP A 88 0.90 -10.88 29.01
CA ASP A 88 1.76 -11.25 27.88
C ASP A 88 3.12 -11.76 28.36
N PHE A 89 3.67 -11.13 29.40
CA PHE A 89 4.93 -11.54 30.02
C PHE A 89 4.82 -12.92 30.71
N GLU A 90 3.74 -13.15 31.47
CA GLU A 90 3.48 -14.42 32.15
C GLU A 90 3.21 -15.57 31.15
N GLU A 91 2.49 -15.32 30.05
CA GLU A 91 2.20 -16.31 29.01
C GLU A 91 3.45 -16.63 28.18
N ARG A 92 4.19 -15.61 27.73
CA ARG A 92 5.40 -15.78 26.91
C ARG A 92 6.42 -16.71 27.57
N TYR A 93 6.56 -16.60 28.88
CA TYR A 93 7.49 -17.41 29.66
C TYR A 93 6.81 -18.56 30.41
N ARG A 94 5.49 -18.78 30.25
CA ARG A 94 4.71 -19.79 30.98
C ARG A 94 5.06 -19.81 32.47
N LEU A 95 5.08 -18.62 33.08
CA LEU A 95 5.50 -18.47 34.49
C LEU A 95 4.51 -19.11 35.46
N SER A 96 3.27 -19.29 35.02
CA SER A 96 2.22 -20.04 35.69
C SER A 96 1.83 -21.27 34.86
N ARG A 97 2.50 -22.41 35.05
CA ARG A 97 1.92 -23.70 34.67
C ARG A 97 1.94 -24.70 35.82
N ASP A 98 0.80 -25.36 35.94
CA ASP A 98 0.42 -26.51 36.75
C ASP A 98 0.17 -26.29 38.25
N GLY A 99 -1.13 -26.15 38.60
CA GLY A 99 -1.65 -26.86 39.78
C GLY A 99 -2.67 -26.15 40.68
N LYS A 100 -2.74 -24.82 40.73
CA LYS A 100 -3.71 -24.12 41.61
C LYS A 100 -4.43 -23.02 40.86
N ARG A 101 -5.68 -23.33 40.46
CA ARG A 101 -6.64 -22.37 39.89
C ARG A 101 -6.61 -21.07 40.69
N ASP A 102 -6.23 -19.99 40.01
CA ASP A 102 -6.19 -18.66 40.59
C ASP A 102 -7.57 -18.23 41.10
N TRP A 103 -7.70 -18.16 42.41
CA TRP A 103 -8.94 -17.75 43.09
C TRP A 103 -9.28 -16.28 42.80
N ILE A 104 -8.26 -15.46 42.49
CA ILE A 104 -8.40 -14.06 42.14
C ILE A 104 -9.03 -13.94 40.74
N GLY A 105 -8.52 -14.67 39.75
CA GLY A 105 -9.09 -14.78 38.42
C GLY A 105 -10.54 -15.30 38.42
N ARG A 106 -10.86 -16.31 39.25
CA ARG A 106 -12.25 -16.83 39.35
C ARG A 106 -13.23 -15.81 39.94
N LYS A 107 -12.85 -15.10 41.00
CA LYS A 107 -13.72 -14.09 41.65
C LYS A 107 -13.88 -12.85 40.79
N TYR A 108 -12.82 -12.44 40.09
CA TYR A 108 -12.85 -11.37 39.10
C TYR A 108 -13.78 -11.73 37.93
N LEU A 109 -13.53 -12.87 37.28
CA LEU A 109 -14.36 -13.37 36.18
C LEU A 109 -15.83 -13.54 36.59
N GLY A 110 -16.09 -14.10 37.77
CA GLY A 110 -17.44 -14.26 38.29
C GLY A 110 -18.18 -12.93 38.52
N ARG A 111 -17.46 -11.90 39.00
CA ARG A 111 -18.04 -10.55 39.15
C ARG A 111 -18.28 -9.86 37.83
N THR A 112 -17.36 -10.00 36.87
CA THR A 112 -17.51 -9.47 35.52
C THR A 112 -18.71 -10.10 34.83
N ILE A 113 -18.83 -11.44 34.84
CA ILE A 113 -19.97 -12.16 34.26
C ILE A 113 -21.29 -11.70 34.90
N TRP A 114 -21.34 -11.58 36.23
CA TRP A 114 -22.55 -11.13 36.94
C TRP A 114 -22.95 -9.69 36.57
N ALA A 115 -21.99 -8.76 36.56
CA ALA A 115 -22.25 -7.36 36.22
C ALA A 115 -22.74 -7.21 34.77
N THR A 116 -22.12 -7.93 33.83
CA THR A 116 -22.53 -7.95 32.42
C THR A 116 -23.94 -8.50 32.24
N HIS A 117 -24.29 -9.62 32.90
CA HIS A 117 -25.63 -10.20 32.80
C HIS A 117 -26.70 -9.26 33.37
N ARG A 118 -26.41 -8.59 34.49
CA ARG A 118 -27.35 -7.64 35.09
C ARG A 118 -27.61 -6.45 34.17
N TRP A 119 -26.54 -5.85 33.64
CA TRP A 119 -26.64 -4.75 32.69
C TRP A 119 -27.45 -5.14 31.43
N MET A 120 -27.20 -6.33 30.89
CA MET A 120 -27.96 -6.87 29.74
C MET A 120 -29.45 -7.00 30.05
N VAL A 121 -29.81 -7.53 31.22
CA VAL A 121 -31.23 -7.68 31.60
C VAL A 121 -31.91 -6.32 31.72
N GLU A 122 -31.25 -5.33 32.32
CA GLU A 122 -31.78 -3.96 32.45
C GLU A 122 -32.02 -3.34 31.05
N HIS A 123 -31.09 -3.46 30.10
CA HIS A 123 -31.24 -2.91 28.74
C HIS A 123 -32.29 -3.65 27.91
N CYS A 124 -32.43 -4.97 28.09
CA CYS A 124 -33.50 -5.74 27.48
C CYS A 124 -34.89 -5.28 27.95
N GLN A 125 -35.02 -4.96 29.24
CA GLN A 125 -36.27 -4.47 29.81
C GLN A 125 -36.62 -3.08 29.24
N GLU A 126 -35.66 -2.16 29.20
CA GLU A 126 -35.84 -0.83 28.62
C GLU A 126 -36.28 -0.91 27.15
N TYR A 127 -35.63 -1.74 26.32
CA TYR A 127 -36.01 -1.90 24.92
C TYR A 127 -37.43 -2.45 24.73
N LEU A 128 -37.84 -3.44 25.54
CA LEU A 128 -39.18 -4.02 25.45
C LEU A 128 -40.26 -3.07 25.97
N GLU A 129 -39.93 -2.16 26.90
CA GLU A 129 -40.82 -1.09 27.35
C GLU A 129 -41.01 -0.01 26.28
N GLU A 130 -39.93 0.36 25.57
CA GLU A 130 -39.96 1.34 24.48
C GLU A 130 -40.57 0.78 23.18
N HIS A 131 -40.46 -0.53 22.97
CA HIS A 131 -40.93 -1.23 21.78
C HIS A 131 -41.83 -2.42 22.16
N PRO A 132 -43.05 -2.19 22.69
CA PRO A 132 -43.92 -3.24 23.20
C PRO A 132 -44.41 -4.21 22.10
N ASP A 133 -44.41 -3.75 20.83
CA ASP A 133 -44.82 -4.54 19.67
C ASP A 133 -43.64 -5.26 18.98
N ALA A 134 -42.41 -5.13 19.51
CA ALA A 134 -41.24 -5.74 18.90
C ALA A 134 -41.39 -7.28 18.85
N SER A 135 -41.17 -7.83 17.66
CA SER A 135 -41.11 -9.28 17.49
C SER A 135 -39.88 -9.86 18.20
N VAL A 136 -39.94 -11.15 18.54
CA VAL A 136 -38.79 -11.88 19.10
C VAL A 136 -37.56 -11.78 18.17
N ALA A 137 -37.77 -11.70 16.86
CA ALA A 137 -36.69 -11.53 15.89
C ALA A 137 -36.02 -10.15 16.01
N GLU A 138 -36.79 -9.08 16.05
CA GLU A 138 -36.29 -7.70 16.20
C GLU A 138 -35.60 -7.50 17.55
N PHE A 139 -36.15 -8.07 18.63
CA PHE A 139 -35.53 -8.07 19.94
C PHE A 139 -34.17 -8.78 19.95
N LEU A 140 -34.09 -9.98 19.36
CA LEU A 140 -32.84 -10.74 19.29
C LEU A 140 -31.81 -10.08 18.37
N GLU A 141 -32.25 -9.41 17.31
CA GLU A 141 -31.37 -8.65 16.41
C GLU A 141 -30.81 -7.39 17.10
N HIS A 142 -31.65 -6.64 17.81
CA HIS A 142 -31.21 -5.52 18.64
C HIS A 142 -30.20 -5.96 19.72
N PHE A 143 -30.50 -7.06 20.41
CA PHE A 143 -29.62 -7.58 21.46
C PHE A 143 -28.28 -8.10 20.91
N ARG A 144 -28.28 -8.73 19.72
CA ARG A 144 -27.04 -9.10 19.02
C ARG A 144 -26.24 -7.86 18.63
N GLY A 145 -26.89 -6.83 18.10
CA GLY A 145 -26.24 -5.56 17.79
C GLY A 145 -25.57 -4.92 19.02
N GLN A 146 -26.23 -4.90 20.17
CA GLN A 146 -25.64 -4.38 21.41
C GLN A 146 -24.45 -5.20 21.93
N ALA A 147 -24.52 -6.53 21.87
CA ALA A 147 -23.43 -7.40 22.30
C ALA A 147 -22.19 -7.19 21.43
N GLU A 148 -22.40 -7.04 20.14
CA GLU A 148 -21.39 -6.76 19.13
C GLU A 148 -20.76 -5.36 19.33
N ASP A 149 -21.58 -4.35 19.63
CA ASP A 149 -21.17 -2.97 19.95
C ASP A 149 -20.24 -2.86 21.18
N SER A 150 -20.44 -3.71 22.19
CA SER A 150 -19.68 -3.68 23.45
C SER A 150 -18.16 -3.92 23.31
N LEU A 151 -17.72 -4.51 22.19
CA LEU A 151 -16.30 -4.75 21.87
C LEU A 151 -15.53 -3.47 21.49
N HIS A 152 -16.23 -2.36 21.28
CA HIS A 152 -15.67 -1.08 20.81
C HIS A 152 -15.72 0.01 21.86
N THR A 153 -15.74 -0.42 23.12
CA THR A 153 -15.76 0.44 24.29
C THR A 153 -14.47 1.25 24.37
N GLU A 154 -14.56 2.56 24.18
CA GLU A 154 -13.47 3.51 24.32
C GLU A 154 -13.53 4.21 25.69
N ALA A 155 -12.37 4.58 26.24
CA ALA A 155 -12.27 5.46 27.41
C ALA A 155 -11.84 6.86 26.93
N PRO A 156 -12.78 7.79 26.67
CA PRO A 156 -12.44 9.06 26.07
C PRO A 156 -11.68 9.97 27.04
N GLU A 157 -10.66 10.68 26.53
CA GLU A 157 -9.74 11.50 27.33
C GLU A 157 -10.44 12.68 28.02
N ASP A 158 -11.58 13.16 27.49
CA ASP A 158 -12.38 14.26 28.02
C ASP A 158 -13.19 13.87 29.27
N ARG A 159 -13.43 12.58 29.50
CA ARG A 159 -14.25 12.04 30.59
C ARG A 159 -13.61 10.81 31.25
N PRO A 160 -12.54 11.01 32.04
CA PRO A 160 -11.84 9.93 32.72
C PRO A 160 -12.78 9.10 33.61
N GLY A 161 -12.79 7.78 33.41
CA GLY A 161 -13.62 6.85 34.19
C GLY A 161 -15.00 6.54 33.59
N ARG A 162 -15.32 7.09 32.42
CA ARG A 162 -16.47 6.66 31.61
C ARG A 162 -16.01 5.87 30.38
N TRP A 163 -16.90 5.00 29.93
CA TRP A 163 -16.71 4.15 28.77
C TRP A 163 -17.81 4.49 27.76
N VAL A 164 -17.46 4.67 26.49
CA VAL A 164 -18.39 5.05 25.42
C VAL A 164 -18.27 4.05 24.28
N ILE A 165 -19.41 3.66 23.69
CA ILE A 165 -19.45 2.81 22.51
C ILE A 165 -19.88 3.67 21.31
N PRO A 166 -18.96 4.00 20.38
CA PRO A 166 -19.29 4.77 19.19
C PRO A 166 -19.90 3.86 18.11
N ARG A 167 -21.23 3.86 18.03
CA ARG A 167 -22.10 3.03 17.15
C ARG A 167 -21.67 2.88 15.68
N GLY A 168 -20.84 3.75 15.11
CA GLY A 168 -20.42 3.67 13.69
C GLY A 168 -19.08 2.96 13.42
N ARG A 169 -18.18 2.88 14.40
CA ARG A 169 -16.87 2.17 14.25
C ARG A 169 -16.95 0.71 14.66
N ALA A 170 -17.92 0.39 15.50
CA ALA A 170 -18.22 -0.95 15.93
C ALA A 170 -18.61 -1.87 14.77
N GLU A 171 -19.59 -1.43 13.97
CA GLU A 171 -20.09 -2.17 12.80
C GLU A 171 -18.97 -2.57 11.81
N THR A 172 -17.97 -1.70 11.63
CA THR A 172 -16.83 -1.94 10.73
C THR A 172 -15.85 -2.98 11.27
N ALA A 173 -15.60 -2.95 12.57
CA ALA A 173 -14.64 -3.84 13.21
C ALA A 173 -15.25 -5.24 13.47
N LEU A 174 -16.57 -5.34 13.66
CA LEU A 174 -17.31 -6.62 13.71
C LEU A 174 -17.33 -7.36 12.38
N TRP A 175 -17.43 -6.62 11.27
CA TRP A 175 -17.32 -7.20 9.92
C TRP A 175 -15.91 -7.79 9.68
N LEU A 176 -14.87 -7.06 10.07
CA LEU A 176 -13.47 -7.51 10.01
C LEU A 176 -13.20 -8.72 10.94
N GLU A 177 -13.74 -8.71 12.16
CA GLU A 177 -13.60 -9.83 13.09
C GLU A 177 -14.32 -11.09 12.56
N ARG A 178 -15.54 -10.97 12.03
CA ARG A 178 -16.28 -12.10 11.43
C ARG A 178 -15.52 -12.73 10.26
N ILE A 179 -14.89 -11.93 9.40
CA ILE A 179 -14.08 -12.43 8.27
C ILE A 179 -12.85 -13.20 8.75
N LEU A 180 -12.20 -12.74 9.83
CA LEU A 180 -11.01 -13.37 10.38
C LEU A 180 -11.33 -14.62 11.24
N ARG A 181 -12.51 -14.68 11.86
CA ARG A 181 -12.87 -15.72 12.85
C ARG A 181 -13.60 -16.93 12.25
N ASP A 182 -14.31 -16.76 11.14
CA ASP A 182 -15.07 -17.84 10.48
C ASP A 182 -14.20 -18.84 9.70
N GLY A 183 -12.85 -18.69 9.71
CA GLY A 183 -11.95 -19.62 9.04
C GLY A 183 -12.17 -19.71 7.52
N ARG A 184 -12.80 -18.69 6.92
CA ARG A 184 -13.01 -18.60 5.46
C ARG A 184 -11.80 -18.05 4.70
N ILE A 185 -10.75 -17.69 5.42
CA ILE A 185 -9.42 -17.46 4.88
C ILE A 185 -8.55 -18.61 5.40
N ASP A 186 -8.41 -19.65 4.60
CA ASP A 186 -7.18 -20.41 4.62
C ASP A 186 -6.05 -19.42 4.33
N ILE A 187 -4.93 -19.48 5.07
CA ILE A 187 -3.70 -18.78 4.66
C ILE A 187 -3.16 -19.52 3.44
N GLU A 188 -3.86 -19.38 2.33
CA GLU A 188 -3.27 -19.49 1.01
C GLU A 188 -2.43 -18.23 0.80
N ASP A 189 -1.23 -18.45 0.28
CA ASP A 189 -0.25 -17.50 -0.24
C ASP A 189 -0.63 -16.01 -0.05
N PRO A 190 0.15 -15.18 0.68
CA PRO A 190 -0.15 -13.76 0.87
C PRO A 190 -0.48 -12.98 -0.42
N ALA A 191 -0.12 -13.49 -1.60
CA ALA A 191 -0.57 -12.99 -2.90
C ALA A 191 -2.08 -13.19 -3.19
N VAL A 192 -2.70 -14.27 -2.70
CA VAL A 192 -4.12 -14.63 -2.81
C VAL A 192 -4.96 -13.81 -1.83
N ALA A 193 -4.57 -13.73 -0.56
CA ALA A 193 -5.25 -12.87 0.42
C ALA A 193 -5.16 -11.37 0.04
N ALA A 194 -4.04 -10.92 -0.54
CA ALA A 194 -3.93 -9.58 -1.10
C ALA A 194 -4.82 -9.39 -2.34
N ARG A 195 -5.03 -10.43 -3.15
CA ARG A 195 -6.01 -10.41 -4.25
C ARG A 195 -7.44 -10.28 -3.71
N ASP A 196 -7.81 -11.01 -2.67
CA ASP A 196 -9.17 -10.99 -2.11
C ASP A 196 -9.53 -9.65 -1.46
N ILE A 197 -8.56 -8.96 -0.86
CA ILE A 197 -8.73 -7.59 -0.34
C ILE A 197 -8.90 -6.59 -1.49
N VAL A 198 -8.17 -6.77 -2.59
CA VAL A 198 -8.26 -5.90 -3.78
C VAL A 198 -9.51 -6.17 -4.61
N THR A 199 -10.09 -7.38 -4.54
CA THR A 199 -11.31 -7.75 -5.29
C THR A 199 -12.60 -7.54 -4.49
N SER A 200 -12.54 -7.34 -3.16
CA SER A 200 -13.71 -7.07 -2.32
C SER A 200 -14.10 -5.58 -2.36
N PRO A 201 -15.29 -5.22 -2.90
CA PRO A 201 -15.75 -3.82 -2.91
C PRO A 201 -15.93 -3.24 -1.51
N GLN A 202 -16.30 -4.06 -0.53
CA GLN A 202 -16.45 -3.61 0.86
C GLN A 202 -15.09 -3.31 1.52
N ALA A 203 -14.07 -4.15 1.28
CA ALA A 203 -12.73 -3.91 1.80
C ALA A 203 -12.09 -2.64 1.19
N LEU A 204 -12.29 -2.42 -0.11
CA LEU A 204 -11.86 -1.20 -0.78
C LEU A 204 -12.58 0.05 -0.26
N ALA A 205 -13.90 -0.03 -0.01
CA ALA A 205 -14.66 1.08 0.54
C ALA A 205 -14.19 1.46 1.96
N LEU A 206 -13.86 0.47 2.79
CA LEU A 206 -13.31 0.67 4.12
C LEU A 206 -11.91 1.31 4.09
N LEU A 207 -11.03 0.81 3.23
CA LEU A 207 -9.71 1.42 3.02
C LEU A 207 -9.81 2.84 2.46
N ALA A 208 -10.79 3.11 1.59
CA ALA A 208 -11.02 4.45 1.04
C ALA A 208 -11.60 5.43 2.08
N ALA A 209 -12.27 4.96 3.13
CA ALA A 209 -12.86 5.79 4.17
C ALA A 209 -11.88 6.18 5.30
N ASP A 210 -10.72 5.53 5.38
CA ASP A 210 -9.67 5.80 6.38
C ASP A 210 -8.46 6.49 5.73
N ASP A 211 -7.92 7.53 6.36
CA ASP A 211 -6.79 8.32 5.82
C ASP A 211 -5.54 7.45 5.59
N LYS A 212 -5.26 6.46 6.45
CA LYS A 212 -4.12 5.54 6.27
C LYS A 212 -4.42 4.49 5.20
N GLY A 213 -5.66 4.03 5.12
CA GLY A 213 -6.13 3.16 4.04
C GLY A 213 -6.01 3.82 2.66
N GLN A 214 -6.35 5.12 2.55
CA GLN A 214 -6.17 5.90 1.32
C GLN A 214 -4.70 5.97 0.91
N LEU A 215 -3.78 6.15 1.85
CA LEU A 215 -2.33 6.14 1.56
C LEU A 215 -1.87 4.77 1.02
N ILE A 216 -2.39 3.67 1.55
CA ILE A 216 -2.09 2.31 1.07
C ILE A 216 -2.63 2.10 -0.35
N ILE A 217 -3.88 2.53 -0.62
CA ILE A 217 -4.48 2.46 -1.97
C ILE A 217 -3.63 3.28 -2.95
N GLN A 218 -3.26 4.50 -2.59
CA GLN A 218 -2.41 5.36 -3.43
C GLN A 218 -1.03 4.73 -3.68
N ALA A 219 -0.38 4.18 -2.66
CA ALA A 219 0.90 3.50 -2.80
C ALA A 219 0.80 2.25 -3.69
N ALA A 220 -0.28 1.46 -3.55
CA ALA A 220 -0.55 0.29 -4.37
C ALA A 220 -0.81 0.68 -5.84
N GLU A 221 -1.60 1.72 -6.06
CA GLU A 221 -1.87 2.30 -7.39
C GLU A 221 -0.56 2.78 -8.05
N LEU A 222 0.24 3.56 -7.33
CA LEU A 222 1.55 4.04 -7.81
C LEU A 222 2.47 2.87 -8.17
N ARG A 223 2.55 1.84 -7.32
CA ARG A 223 3.34 0.63 -7.60
C ARG A 223 2.82 -0.11 -8.84
N ARG A 224 1.50 -0.25 -9.01
CA ARG A 224 0.91 -0.89 -10.19
C ARG A 224 1.25 -0.12 -11.46
N ARG A 225 1.12 1.20 -11.43
CA ARG A 225 1.49 2.07 -12.56
C ARG A 225 2.97 2.01 -12.88
N ALA A 226 3.83 2.03 -11.86
CA ALA A 226 5.28 1.89 -12.04
C ALA A 226 5.65 0.55 -12.69
N ALA A 227 5.03 -0.56 -12.25
CA ALA A 227 5.25 -1.87 -12.85
C ALA A 227 4.78 -1.93 -14.31
N GLY A 228 3.58 -1.40 -14.59
CA GLY A 228 3.03 -1.34 -15.95
C GLY A 228 3.87 -0.46 -16.89
N LEU A 229 4.49 0.60 -16.38
CA LEU A 229 5.41 1.45 -17.16
C LEU A 229 6.70 0.71 -17.53
N GLU A 230 7.28 -0.06 -16.61
CA GLU A 230 8.47 -0.85 -16.89
C GLU A 230 8.19 -2.00 -17.88
N GLU A 231 7.01 -2.62 -17.79
CA GLU A 231 6.56 -3.62 -18.77
C GLU A 231 6.42 -2.99 -20.17
N LEU A 232 5.77 -1.82 -20.26
CA LEU A 232 5.65 -1.10 -21.53
C LEU A 232 7.03 -0.76 -22.10
N ARG A 233 7.94 -0.25 -21.25
CA ARG A 233 9.31 0.10 -21.68
C ARG A 233 10.02 -1.10 -22.28
N ALA A 234 9.93 -2.27 -21.65
CA ALA A 234 10.54 -3.50 -22.16
C ALA A 234 10.01 -3.89 -23.55
N VAL A 235 8.69 -3.77 -23.79
CA VAL A 235 8.09 -4.08 -25.10
C VAL A 235 8.45 -3.02 -26.15
N VAL A 236 8.50 -1.74 -25.77
CA VAL A 236 8.88 -0.64 -26.66
C VAL A 236 10.31 -0.77 -27.15
N GLU A 237 11.23 -1.13 -26.26
CA GLU A 237 12.66 -1.28 -26.55
C GLU A 237 12.98 -2.59 -27.29
N ASP A 238 12.09 -3.58 -27.33
CA ASP A 238 12.28 -4.83 -28.06
C ASP A 238 12.24 -4.62 -29.60
N PRO A 239 13.34 -4.88 -30.33
CA PRO A 239 13.39 -4.76 -31.78
C PRO A 239 12.44 -5.69 -32.56
N ASN A 240 11.87 -6.70 -31.90
CA ASN A 240 10.97 -7.68 -32.50
C ASN A 240 9.51 -7.49 -32.10
N ALA A 241 9.20 -6.58 -31.17
CA ALA A 241 7.84 -6.36 -30.71
C ALA A 241 6.93 -5.93 -31.85
N LEU A 242 5.74 -6.53 -31.93
CA LEU A 242 4.73 -6.20 -32.92
C LEU A 242 3.67 -5.25 -32.32
N GLU A 243 2.83 -4.66 -33.17
CA GLU A 243 1.73 -3.78 -32.74
C GLU A 243 0.80 -4.46 -31.71
N ARG A 244 0.49 -5.75 -31.91
CA ARG A 244 -0.29 -6.55 -30.96
C ARG A 244 0.35 -6.73 -29.58
N ASP A 245 1.67 -6.64 -29.49
CA ASP A 245 2.39 -6.77 -28.22
C ASP A 245 2.32 -5.43 -27.47
N LEU A 246 2.49 -4.32 -28.19
CA LEU A 246 2.30 -2.96 -27.69
C LEU A 246 0.86 -2.71 -27.24
N GLN A 247 -0.11 -3.18 -28.03
CA GLN A 247 -1.52 -3.06 -27.69
C GLN A 247 -1.85 -3.80 -26.38
N ARG A 248 -1.36 -5.05 -26.23
CA ARG A 248 -1.62 -5.88 -25.04
C ARG A 248 -1.09 -5.23 -23.76
N VAL A 249 0.09 -4.62 -23.80
CA VAL A 249 0.68 -3.98 -22.60
C VAL A 249 0.04 -2.61 -22.30
N LEU A 250 -0.54 -1.94 -23.31
CA LEU A 250 -1.24 -0.67 -23.14
C LEU A 250 -2.70 -0.82 -22.72
N GLU A 251 -3.31 -1.99 -22.92
CA GLU A 251 -4.70 -2.27 -22.55
C GLU A 251 -4.91 -2.11 -21.04
N GLY A 252 -5.93 -1.34 -20.64
CA GLY A 252 -6.18 -1.00 -19.24
C GLY A 252 -5.24 0.04 -18.64
N GLN A 253 -4.25 0.56 -19.40
CA GLN A 253 -3.26 1.54 -18.95
C GLN A 253 -3.51 2.96 -19.48
N HIS A 254 -4.77 3.37 -19.67
CA HIS A 254 -5.15 4.74 -20.10
C HIS A 254 -4.42 5.89 -19.39
N TRP A 255 -4.02 5.72 -18.12
CA TRP A 255 -3.28 6.71 -17.34
C TRP A 255 -1.92 7.09 -17.97
N ILE A 256 -1.30 6.20 -18.76
CA ILE A 256 -0.01 6.42 -19.44
C ILE A 256 -0.10 7.58 -20.43
N PHE A 257 -1.28 7.81 -21.01
CA PHE A 257 -1.53 8.91 -21.94
C PHE A 257 -1.82 10.25 -21.24
N GLY A 258 -1.67 10.30 -19.90
CA GLY A 258 -1.84 11.48 -19.06
C GLY A 258 -3.23 11.63 -18.46
N GLY A 259 -3.38 12.58 -17.52
CA GLY A 259 -4.61 12.78 -16.73
C GLY A 259 -5.85 13.28 -17.49
N ARG A 260 -5.78 13.41 -18.82
CA ARG A 260 -6.93 13.80 -19.67
C ARG A 260 -7.90 12.64 -19.94
N PHE A 261 -7.46 11.41 -19.71
CA PHE A 261 -8.23 10.19 -19.94
C PHE A 261 -8.67 9.56 -18.62
N VAL A 262 -9.92 9.11 -18.57
CA VAL A 262 -10.55 8.56 -17.35
C VAL A 262 -10.90 7.08 -17.49
N GLY A 263 -10.69 6.50 -18.68
CA GLY A 263 -10.94 5.08 -18.93
C GLY A 263 -10.84 4.72 -20.41
N GLU A 264 -11.31 3.51 -20.71
CA GLU A 264 -11.34 2.91 -22.03
C GLU A 264 -12.78 2.48 -22.36
N ALA A 265 -13.20 2.64 -23.62
CA ALA A 265 -14.50 2.18 -24.06
C ALA A 265 -14.50 0.64 -24.15
N ALA A 266 -15.59 0.01 -23.70
CA ALA A 266 -15.71 -1.44 -23.75
C ALA A 266 -15.73 -2.02 -25.19
N HIS A 267 -16.08 -1.20 -26.18
CA HIS A 267 -16.22 -1.62 -27.57
C HIS A 267 -15.16 -0.97 -28.46
N ARG A 268 -14.40 -1.81 -29.17
CA ARG A 268 -13.37 -1.39 -30.13
C ARG A 268 -13.88 -1.29 -31.57
N ARG A 269 -14.91 -2.05 -31.91
CA ARG A 269 -15.59 -1.97 -33.21
C ARG A 269 -16.73 -0.97 -33.13
N LEU A 270 -16.40 0.30 -33.32
CA LEU A 270 -17.37 1.39 -33.25
C LEU A 270 -17.92 1.76 -34.63
N VAL A 271 -17.19 1.47 -35.70
CA VAL A 271 -17.57 1.70 -37.10
C VAL A 271 -17.60 0.34 -37.81
N SER A 272 -18.42 0.19 -38.85
CA SER A 272 -18.45 -1.05 -39.62
C SER A 272 -17.14 -1.31 -40.36
N GLY A 273 -16.57 -2.50 -40.17
CA GLY A 273 -15.42 -2.99 -40.94
C GLY A 273 -14.07 -2.84 -40.24
N ASP A 274 -13.91 -1.81 -39.39
CA ASP A 274 -12.62 -1.52 -38.75
C ASP A 274 -12.69 -1.49 -37.22
N GLU A 275 -11.57 -1.81 -36.58
CA GLU A 275 -11.42 -1.94 -35.13
C GLU A 275 -10.31 -1.02 -34.66
N VAL A 276 -10.62 -0.09 -33.74
CA VAL A 276 -9.60 0.83 -33.22
C VAL A 276 -8.69 0.12 -32.23
N ASP A 277 -7.39 0.46 -32.21
CA ASP A 277 -6.44 -0.22 -31.32
C ASP A 277 -6.78 0.03 -29.85
N LEU A 278 -6.88 1.30 -29.43
CA LEU A 278 -7.27 1.67 -28.06
C LEU A 278 -8.31 2.80 -28.08
N PRO A 279 -9.57 2.55 -27.68
CA PRO A 279 -10.60 3.58 -27.55
C PRO A 279 -10.56 4.22 -26.14
N LEU A 280 -9.85 5.32 -25.96
CA LEU A 280 -9.80 6.04 -24.68
C LEU A 280 -11.02 6.95 -24.50
N ILE A 281 -11.44 7.16 -23.26
CA ILE A 281 -12.49 8.11 -22.88
C ILE A 281 -11.86 9.30 -22.15
N ARG A 282 -12.13 10.50 -22.65
CA ARG A 282 -11.69 11.75 -22.02
C ARG A 282 -12.57 12.10 -20.81
N GLY A 283 -12.06 12.95 -19.92
CA GLY A 283 -12.83 13.44 -18.76
C GLY A 283 -14.14 14.18 -19.10
N ASP A 284 -14.31 14.65 -20.34
CA ASP A 284 -15.55 15.25 -20.84
C ASP A 284 -16.47 14.25 -21.59
N GLY A 285 -16.17 12.95 -21.50
CA GLY A 285 -16.93 11.86 -22.10
C GLY A 285 -16.71 11.65 -23.60
N ALA A 286 -15.86 12.48 -24.24
CA ALA A 286 -15.55 12.32 -25.65
C ALA A 286 -14.59 11.16 -25.89
N LEU A 287 -14.82 10.41 -26.96
CA LEU A 287 -13.92 9.35 -27.41
C LEU A 287 -12.57 9.92 -27.88
N HIS A 288 -11.47 9.21 -27.64
CA HIS A 288 -10.17 9.50 -28.23
C HIS A 288 -9.52 8.18 -28.62
N ILE A 289 -9.29 7.98 -29.91
CA ILE A 289 -8.72 6.73 -30.41
C ILE A 289 -7.20 6.81 -30.38
N VAL A 290 -6.53 5.70 -30.09
CA VAL A 290 -5.09 5.56 -30.32
C VAL A 290 -4.90 4.60 -31.48
N GLU A 291 -4.15 5.03 -32.47
CA GLU A 291 -3.66 4.21 -33.58
C GLU A 291 -2.21 3.82 -33.27
N LEU A 292 -1.96 2.52 -33.16
CA LEU A 292 -0.64 2.00 -32.81
C LEU A 292 0.12 1.65 -34.08
N LYS A 293 1.40 2.04 -34.09
CA LYS A 293 2.40 1.55 -35.02
C LYS A 293 3.54 0.96 -34.25
N ARG A 294 4.36 0.16 -34.92
CA ARG A 294 5.56 -0.44 -34.30
C ARG A 294 6.48 0.60 -33.66
N ALA A 295 7.13 0.22 -32.56
CA ALA A 295 8.15 0.99 -31.85
C ALA A 295 9.54 0.79 -32.50
N MET A 296 10.46 0.06 -31.86
CA MET A 296 11.80 -0.25 -32.41
C MET A 296 11.78 -1.14 -33.66
N SER A 297 10.67 -1.82 -33.96
CA SER A 297 10.53 -2.72 -35.12
C SER A 297 9.88 -2.05 -36.35
N LEU A 298 9.76 -0.72 -36.34
CA LEU A 298 9.09 0.06 -37.38
C LEU A 298 9.74 -0.13 -38.75
N LYS A 299 8.89 -0.39 -39.76
CA LYS A 299 9.32 -0.71 -41.13
C LYS A 299 9.57 0.58 -41.93
N GLY A 300 10.57 1.34 -41.52
CA GLY A 300 10.97 2.57 -42.19
C GLY A 300 11.43 3.66 -41.22
N PRO A 301 11.92 4.79 -41.74
CA PRO A 301 12.43 5.88 -40.93
C PRO A 301 11.29 6.74 -40.36
N LEU A 302 11.37 7.21 -39.10
CA LEU A 302 10.38 8.14 -38.52
C LEU A 302 10.36 9.48 -39.26
N VAL A 303 11.55 9.99 -39.55
CA VAL A 303 11.78 11.24 -40.27
C VAL A 303 12.71 11.00 -41.45
N LYS A 304 12.62 11.85 -42.45
CA LYS A 304 13.54 11.86 -43.59
C LYS A 304 14.06 13.27 -43.81
N ARG A 305 15.28 13.38 -44.34
CA ARG A 305 15.84 14.66 -44.73
C ARG A 305 15.16 15.14 -46.01
N HIS A 306 14.61 16.34 -45.99
CA HIS A 306 14.09 17.02 -47.18
C HIS A 306 14.73 18.41 -47.27
N ARG A 307 15.67 18.55 -48.22
CA ARG A 307 16.55 19.73 -48.33
C ARG A 307 17.31 19.97 -47.02
N SER A 308 17.11 21.11 -46.37
CA SER A 308 17.78 21.51 -45.14
C SER A 308 17.00 21.20 -43.86
N ALA A 309 15.88 20.47 -43.94
CA ALA A 309 15.02 20.19 -42.79
C ALA A 309 14.68 18.70 -42.67
N TRP A 310 14.39 18.26 -41.46
CA TRP A 310 13.77 16.96 -41.20
C TRP A 310 12.25 17.09 -41.31
N VAL A 311 11.64 16.10 -41.97
CA VAL A 311 10.19 16.01 -42.11
C VAL A 311 9.74 14.60 -41.75
N PRO A 312 8.51 14.41 -41.25
CA PRO A 312 7.96 13.08 -41.06
C PRO A 312 8.05 12.24 -42.34
N ALA A 313 8.31 10.94 -42.18
CA ALA A 313 8.36 10.02 -43.30
C ALA A 313 6.97 9.49 -43.67
N ALA A 314 6.92 8.76 -44.80
CA ALA A 314 5.67 8.23 -45.36
C ALA A 314 4.82 7.45 -44.35
N GLN A 315 5.46 6.56 -43.57
CA GLN A 315 4.76 5.75 -42.56
C GLN A 315 4.03 6.58 -41.48
N VAL A 316 4.55 7.75 -41.13
CA VAL A 316 3.88 8.66 -40.17
C VAL A 316 2.64 9.26 -40.82
N HIS A 317 2.73 9.69 -42.09
CA HIS A 317 1.59 10.19 -42.85
C HIS A 317 0.52 9.11 -43.09
N GLU A 318 0.93 7.87 -43.38
CA GLU A 318 0.02 6.73 -43.56
C GLU A 318 -0.74 6.42 -42.27
N ALA A 319 -0.06 6.39 -41.12
CA ALA A 319 -0.68 6.18 -39.82
C ALA A 319 -1.67 7.31 -39.46
N VAL A 320 -1.32 8.57 -39.75
CA VAL A 320 -2.25 9.70 -39.62
C VAL A 320 -3.44 9.56 -40.55
N GLY A 321 -3.25 9.13 -41.79
CA GLY A 321 -4.35 8.87 -42.73
C GLY A 321 -5.32 7.81 -42.21
N GLN A 322 -4.80 6.74 -41.60
CA GLN A 322 -5.62 5.72 -40.94
C GLN A 322 -6.43 6.31 -39.78
N ALA A 323 -5.79 7.07 -38.89
CA ALA A 323 -6.46 7.76 -37.78
C ALA A 323 -7.57 8.73 -38.27
N VAL A 324 -7.33 9.47 -39.35
CA VAL A 324 -8.32 10.37 -39.96
C VAL A 324 -9.52 9.58 -40.50
N ASN A 325 -9.29 8.45 -41.18
CA ASN A 325 -10.38 7.62 -41.69
C ASN A 325 -11.28 7.09 -40.56
N TYR A 326 -10.70 6.70 -39.42
CA TYR A 326 -11.48 6.36 -38.24
C TYR A 326 -12.32 7.53 -37.74
N LEU A 327 -11.75 8.73 -37.64
CA LEU A 327 -12.49 9.92 -37.21
C LEU A 327 -13.67 10.23 -38.14
N VAL A 328 -13.50 10.06 -39.45
CA VAL A 328 -14.59 10.20 -40.43
C VAL A 328 -15.70 9.19 -40.14
N GLY A 329 -15.36 7.90 -40.01
CA GLY A 329 -16.34 6.87 -39.69
C GLY A 329 -17.08 7.13 -38.37
N LEU A 330 -16.37 7.62 -37.35
CA LEU A 330 -16.97 8.00 -36.05
C LEU A 330 -17.91 9.21 -36.14
N ASP A 331 -17.62 10.15 -37.04
CA ASP A 331 -18.47 11.31 -37.31
C ASP A 331 -19.73 10.89 -38.09
N GLU A 332 -19.60 9.99 -39.08
CA GLU A 332 -20.69 9.46 -39.90
C GLU A 332 -21.65 8.57 -39.09
N ASP A 333 -21.13 7.69 -38.24
CA ASP A 333 -21.92 6.75 -37.42
C ASP A 333 -22.32 7.32 -36.05
N ARG A 334 -22.08 8.61 -35.79
CA ARG A 334 -22.24 9.23 -34.47
C ARG A 334 -23.56 8.94 -33.78
N HIS A 335 -24.68 9.02 -34.51
CA HIS A 335 -26.01 8.80 -33.94
C HIS A 335 -26.17 7.37 -33.43
N ARG A 336 -25.80 6.40 -34.27
CA ARG A 336 -25.81 4.98 -33.93
C ARG A 336 -24.89 4.69 -32.74
N ILE A 337 -23.65 5.18 -32.77
CA ILE A 337 -22.68 4.95 -31.69
C ILE A 337 -23.19 5.50 -30.34
N ARG A 338 -23.82 6.67 -30.37
CA ARG A 338 -24.39 7.27 -29.16
C ARG A 338 -25.59 6.49 -28.64
N GLU A 339 -26.47 6.01 -29.52
CA GLU A 339 -27.66 5.25 -29.14
C GLU A 339 -27.31 3.85 -28.63
N GLU A 340 -26.39 3.16 -29.29
CA GLU A 340 -25.99 1.79 -28.95
C GLU A 340 -25.02 1.72 -27.76
N PHE A 341 -24.06 2.65 -27.68
CA PHE A 341 -22.95 2.56 -26.73
C PHE A 341 -22.87 3.73 -25.75
N GLY A 342 -23.68 4.79 -25.91
CA GLY A 342 -23.64 5.96 -25.04
C GLY A 342 -22.37 6.83 -25.19
N ILE A 343 -21.59 6.62 -26.25
CA ILE A 343 -20.29 7.29 -26.48
C ILE A 343 -20.50 8.56 -27.33
N GLU A 344 -19.90 9.69 -26.94
CA GLU A 344 -19.92 10.91 -27.74
C GLU A 344 -18.69 11.00 -28.65
N THR A 345 -18.93 11.00 -29.97
CA THR A 345 -17.88 11.03 -31.00
C THR A 345 -17.70 12.39 -31.69
N ARG A 346 -18.61 13.37 -31.48
CA ARG A 346 -18.52 14.70 -32.15
C ARG A 346 -17.20 15.41 -31.94
N ARG A 347 -16.59 15.20 -30.77
CA ARG A 347 -15.31 15.80 -30.36
C ARG A 347 -14.20 14.76 -30.33
N ALA A 348 -14.38 13.65 -31.06
CA ALA A 348 -13.39 12.59 -31.08
C ALA A 348 -12.06 13.11 -31.61
N GLY A 349 -10.98 12.73 -30.93
CA GLY A 349 -9.61 12.96 -31.37
C GLY A 349 -8.91 11.63 -31.61
N ALA A 350 -7.73 11.70 -32.20
CA ALA A 350 -6.87 10.55 -32.41
C ALA A 350 -5.44 10.85 -31.96
N LEU A 351 -4.79 9.84 -31.39
CA LEU A 351 -3.37 9.82 -31.11
C LEU A 351 -2.72 8.73 -31.96
N VAL A 352 -1.72 9.07 -32.75
CA VAL A 352 -0.88 8.11 -33.47
C VAL A 352 0.38 7.90 -32.65
N LEU A 353 0.59 6.67 -32.20
CA LEU A 353 1.79 6.28 -31.47
C LEU A 353 2.72 5.51 -32.41
N VAL A 354 3.87 6.09 -32.75
CA VAL A 354 4.72 5.56 -33.82
C VAL A 354 6.21 5.68 -33.50
N GLY A 355 6.90 4.55 -33.60
CA GLY A 355 8.36 4.45 -33.56
C GLY A 355 9.03 4.98 -32.29
N HIS A 356 10.36 4.94 -32.33
CA HIS A 356 11.23 5.40 -31.27
C HIS A 356 12.40 6.20 -31.85
N PRO A 357 12.83 7.33 -31.25
CA PRO A 357 13.94 8.14 -31.76
C PRO A 357 15.24 7.36 -31.99
N ALA A 358 15.52 6.34 -31.17
CA ALA A 358 16.69 5.46 -31.32
C ALA A 358 16.75 4.68 -32.65
N LEU A 359 15.70 4.69 -33.48
CA LEU A 359 15.76 4.23 -34.86
C LEU A 359 16.66 5.10 -35.76
N HIS A 360 16.99 6.31 -35.31
CA HIS A 360 17.80 7.31 -36.02
C HIS A 360 19.00 7.72 -35.16
N PRO A 361 19.96 6.82 -34.88
CA PRO A 361 21.09 7.12 -34.00
C PRO A 361 21.97 8.27 -34.54
N ASP A 362 21.94 8.53 -35.84
CA ASP A 362 22.69 9.59 -36.50
C ASP A 362 21.96 10.95 -36.54
N VAL A 363 20.74 11.03 -36.00
CA VAL A 363 19.92 12.25 -35.98
C VAL A 363 19.71 12.67 -34.53
N PRO A 364 20.03 13.91 -34.14
CA PRO A 364 19.74 14.39 -32.79
C PRO A 364 18.25 14.23 -32.46
N GLU A 365 17.94 13.74 -31.26
CA GLU A 365 16.57 13.49 -30.84
C GLU A 365 15.72 14.76 -30.92
N GLU A 366 16.29 15.92 -30.58
CA GLU A 366 15.62 17.22 -30.64
C GLU A 366 15.16 17.57 -32.06
N GLU A 367 15.91 17.18 -33.09
CA GLU A 367 15.53 17.41 -34.48
C GLU A 367 14.36 16.52 -34.92
N ILE A 368 14.28 15.29 -34.39
CA ILE A 368 13.15 14.37 -34.62
C ILE A 368 11.90 14.92 -33.92
N THR A 369 12.02 15.30 -32.65
CA THR A 369 10.94 15.90 -31.86
C THR A 369 10.45 17.19 -32.51
N GLU A 370 11.34 18.06 -32.98
CA GLU A 370 10.94 19.31 -33.64
C GLU A 370 10.20 19.07 -34.97
N ALA A 371 10.62 18.07 -35.75
CA ALA A 371 9.93 17.68 -36.98
C ALA A 371 8.51 17.19 -36.69
N LEU A 372 8.32 16.34 -35.67
CA LEU A 372 7.00 15.86 -35.26
C LEU A 372 6.15 16.95 -34.61
N ARG A 373 6.75 17.85 -33.82
CA ARG A 373 6.06 19.00 -33.22
C ARG A 373 5.55 19.96 -34.28
N THR A 374 6.36 20.25 -35.29
CA THR A 374 5.96 21.06 -36.47
C THR A 374 4.84 20.36 -37.24
N PHE A 375 4.89 19.03 -37.33
CA PHE A 375 3.83 18.26 -37.95
C PHE A 375 2.51 18.35 -37.17
N ASN A 376 2.55 18.17 -35.85
CA ASN A 376 1.39 18.31 -34.98
C ASN A 376 0.79 19.73 -35.00
N ALA A 377 1.60 20.77 -35.18
CA ALA A 377 1.14 22.17 -35.13
C ALA A 377 0.10 22.55 -36.19
N HIS A 378 -0.03 21.78 -37.29
CA HIS A 378 -1.05 22.01 -38.33
C HIS A 378 -2.12 20.92 -38.40
N MET A 379 -2.01 19.87 -37.57
CA MET A 379 -3.02 18.81 -37.50
C MET A 379 -4.15 19.22 -36.57
N ASN A 380 -5.39 19.02 -37.03
CA ASN A 380 -6.58 19.22 -36.21
C ASN A 380 -7.13 17.85 -35.80
N ARG A 381 -7.42 17.67 -34.51
CA ARG A 381 -7.92 16.42 -33.87
C ARG A 381 -6.97 15.22 -33.87
N VAL A 382 -5.88 15.22 -34.63
CA VAL A 382 -4.87 14.15 -34.63
C VAL A 382 -3.56 14.64 -34.03
N GLU A 383 -3.00 13.86 -33.12
CA GLU A 383 -1.70 14.10 -32.49
C GLU A 383 -0.77 12.91 -32.82
N VAL A 384 0.50 13.16 -33.10
CA VAL A 384 1.52 12.13 -33.30
C VAL A 384 2.52 12.18 -32.16
N LEU A 385 2.78 11.04 -31.51
CA LEU A 385 3.79 10.88 -30.48
C LEU A 385 4.68 9.67 -30.77
N THR A 386 5.94 9.75 -30.36
CA THR A 386 6.81 8.58 -30.27
C THR A 386 6.57 7.81 -28.98
N TYR A 387 6.94 6.53 -28.96
CA TYR A 387 6.87 5.74 -27.73
C TYR A 387 7.78 6.28 -26.62
N LYS A 388 8.92 6.89 -26.97
CA LYS A 388 9.80 7.54 -25.99
C LYS A 388 9.10 8.71 -25.30
N GLU A 389 8.48 9.59 -26.08
CA GLU A 389 7.73 10.73 -25.52
C GLU A 389 6.59 10.27 -24.62
N LEU A 390 5.88 9.20 -24.98
CA LEU A 390 4.84 8.60 -24.13
C LEU A 390 5.41 8.11 -22.79
N LEU A 391 6.51 7.34 -22.83
CA LEU A 391 7.17 6.83 -21.64
C LEU A 391 7.69 7.96 -20.74
N ASP A 392 8.31 8.98 -21.33
CA ASP A 392 8.85 10.13 -20.61
C ASP A 392 7.74 10.95 -19.95
N ASN A 393 6.61 11.16 -20.64
CA ASN A 393 5.42 11.81 -20.09
C ASN A 393 4.85 11.01 -18.92
N ALA A 394 4.69 9.70 -19.07
CA ALA A 394 4.15 8.82 -18.04
C ALA A 394 5.05 8.76 -16.80
N ARG A 395 6.37 8.66 -17.00
CA ARG A 395 7.38 8.69 -15.93
C ARG A 395 7.33 9.99 -15.13
N ARG A 396 7.24 11.13 -15.81
CA ARG A 396 7.06 12.45 -15.16
C ARG A 396 5.78 12.50 -14.33
N SER A 397 4.68 11.93 -14.83
CA SER A 397 3.41 11.87 -14.10
C SER A 397 3.46 11.03 -12.82
N LEU A 398 4.41 10.09 -12.70
CA LEU A 398 4.62 9.28 -11.49
C LEU A 398 5.59 9.92 -10.48
N GLY A 399 6.14 11.10 -10.77
CA GLY A 399 7.11 11.78 -9.91
C GLY A 399 8.52 11.18 -9.96
N GLY A 400 8.86 10.44 -11.04
CA GLY A 400 10.22 9.96 -11.25
C GLY A 400 11.22 11.11 -11.45
N PRO A 401 12.48 10.99 -10.99
CA PRO A 401 13.49 12.02 -11.20
C PRO A 401 13.71 12.25 -12.71
N GLU A 402 13.89 13.52 -13.09
CA GLU A 402 14.35 13.89 -14.44
C GLU A 402 15.66 13.15 -14.72
N GLY A 403 15.76 12.56 -15.92
CA GLY A 403 17.01 11.99 -16.40
C GLY A 403 18.08 13.08 -16.41
N ARG A 404 18.90 13.11 -15.36
CA ARG A 404 20.25 13.65 -15.48
C ARG A 404 20.98 12.64 -16.33
N GLU A 405 21.23 13.04 -17.57
CA GLU A 405 22.23 12.43 -18.42
C GLU A 405 23.50 12.15 -17.63
N ASP A 406 24.10 11.03 -18.00
CA ASP A 406 25.33 10.44 -17.52
C ASP A 406 26.52 11.39 -17.76
N GLU A 407 26.59 12.53 -17.04
CA GLU A 407 27.84 13.25 -16.88
C GLU A 407 28.66 12.50 -15.82
N GLY A 408 29.47 11.55 -16.32
CA GLY A 408 30.52 10.91 -15.54
C GLY A 408 31.34 11.94 -14.76
N PRO A 409 31.91 11.56 -13.60
CA PRO A 409 32.50 12.51 -12.68
C PRO A 409 33.64 13.28 -13.37
N ARG A 410 33.38 14.57 -13.66
CA ARG A 410 34.42 15.53 -14.03
C ARG A 410 35.37 15.62 -12.85
N MET A 411 36.50 14.94 -12.97
CA MET A 411 37.60 14.97 -12.03
C MET A 411 38.21 16.37 -12.05
N GLY A 412 37.61 17.27 -11.28
CA GLY A 412 38.12 18.61 -11.05
C GLY A 412 39.45 18.51 -10.31
N LYS A 413 40.54 18.80 -11.02
CA LYS A 413 41.86 19.05 -10.43
C LYS A 413 41.78 20.33 -9.60
N HIS A 414 41.35 20.21 -8.34
CA HIS A 414 41.62 21.22 -7.34
C HIS A 414 42.92 20.87 -6.64
N SER A 415 43.99 21.54 -7.07
CA SER A 415 45.25 21.62 -6.36
C SER A 415 45.04 22.35 -5.03
N PHE A 416 45.15 21.63 -3.91
CA PHE A 416 45.28 22.25 -2.59
C PHE A 416 46.73 22.74 -2.41
N PRO A 417 46.96 23.97 -1.92
CA PRO A 417 48.32 24.42 -1.59
C PRO A 417 48.81 23.73 -0.32
N LEU A 418 50.06 23.27 -0.33
CA LEU A 418 50.75 22.72 0.83
C LEU A 418 50.96 23.82 1.90
N PRO A 419 50.85 23.49 3.19
CA PRO A 419 51.17 24.42 4.27
C PRO A 419 52.70 24.63 4.40
N PRO A 420 53.15 25.80 4.87
CA PRO A 420 54.56 26.13 4.94
C PRO A 420 55.29 25.35 6.04
N GLU A 421 56.53 24.98 5.71
CA GLU A 421 57.45 24.17 6.51
C GLU A 421 57.77 24.78 7.88
N LEU A 422 57.80 23.92 8.91
CA LEU A 422 58.64 24.02 10.09
C LEU A 422 59.16 22.64 10.47
#